data_AF-A0A832ZC24-F1
#
_entry.id   AF-A0A832ZC24-F1
#
_cell.length_a   1.000
_cell.length_b   1.000
_cell.length_c   1.000
_cell.angle_alpha   90.00
_cell.angle_beta   90.00
_cell.angle_gamma   90.00
#
_symmetry.space_group_name_H-M   'P 1'
#
loop_
_entity.id
_entity.type
_entity.pdbx_description
1 polymer ?
#
loop_
_entity_poly.entity_id
_entity_poly.type
_entity_poly.pdbx_seq_one_letter_code
_entity_poly.pdbx_strand_id
1 'polypeptide(L)'
;MGTLTLENLDIEEFIEKLEKLSDKEIISYWIEGELKEAEFYKDLAKRAKELELDDRIIETFIILSKESKGHASRLREIYRQCFKTEKIEKIDLP
;
A
#
# COMPACT_ATOMS: atom_id res chain seq x y z
N MET A 1 -6.65 19.94 0.83
CA MET A 1 -6.10 18.58 0.73
C MET A 1 -5.70 18.18 2.13
N GLY A 2 -6.46 17.30 2.78
CA GLY A 2 -6.20 16.91 4.17
C GLY A 2 -5.00 15.98 4.23
N THR A 3 -4.03 16.34 5.06
CA THR A 3 -2.94 15.48 5.51
C THR A 3 -3.55 14.35 6.35
N LEU A 4 -3.40 13.10 5.92
CA LEU A 4 -3.60 11.94 6.79
C LEU A 4 -2.43 11.91 7.78
N THR A 5 -2.64 12.38 9.00
CA THR A 5 -1.71 12.15 10.11
C THR A 5 -2.10 10.85 10.81
N LEU A 6 -1.15 9.93 10.98
CA LEU A 6 -1.27 8.66 11.72
C LEU A 6 -1.53 8.85 13.23
N GLU A 7 -1.78 10.09 13.69
CA GLU A 7 -1.91 10.43 15.10
C GLU A 7 -3.23 9.94 15.74
N ASN A 8 -4.18 9.40 14.97
CA ASN A 8 -5.48 8.93 15.48
C ASN A 8 -6.01 7.64 14.80
N LEU A 9 -5.15 6.67 14.45
CA LEU A 9 -5.68 5.35 14.07
C LEU A 9 -6.02 4.57 15.34
N ASP A 10 -7.31 4.41 15.63
CA ASP A 10 -7.77 3.46 16.63
C ASP A 10 -7.61 2.04 16.06
N ILE A 11 -6.62 1.31 16.58
CA ILE A 11 -6.29 -0.04 16.13
C ILE A 11 -7.46 -1.00 16.40
N GLU A 12 -8.18 -0.84 17.50
CA GLU A 12 -9.31 -1.71 17.82
C GLU A 12 -10.46 -1.46 16.84
N GLU A 13 -10.79 -0.18 16.57
CA GLU A 13 -11.79 0.17 15.56
C GLU A 13 -11.41 -0.35 14.16
N PHE A 14 -10.12 -0.32 13.83
CA PHE A 14 -9.62 -0.85 12.56
C PHE A 14 -9.74 -2.37 12.47
N ILE A 15 -9.39 -3.10 13.53
CA ILE A 15 -9.54 -4.56 13.61
C ILE A 15 -11.02 -4.94 13.49
N GLU A 16 -11.92 -4.27 14.21
CA GLU A 16 -13.37 -4.52 14.11
C GLU A 16 -13.91 -4.31 12.68
N LYS A 17 -13.33 -3.38 11.92
CA LYS A 17 -13.69 -3.18 10.51
C LYS A 17 -13.12 -4.29 9.62
N LEU A 18 -11.87 -4.70 9.86
CA LEU A 18 -11.26 -5.81 9.13
C LEU A 18 -12.00 -7.13 9.34
N GLU A 19 -12.47 -7.42 10.55
CA GLU A 19 -13.23 -8.64 10.87
C GLU A 19 -14.56 -8.75 10.11
N LYS A 20 -15.10 -7.62 9.63
CA LYS A 20 -16.34 -7.57 8.85
C LYS A 20 -16.10 -7.80 7.36
N LEU A 21 -14.85 -7.81 6.91
CA LEU A 21 -14.48 -8.04 5.52
C LEU A 21 -14.33 -9.53 5.24
N SER A 22 -14.70 -9.93 4.02
CA SER A 22 -14.35 -11.24 3.49
C SER A 22 -12.85 -11.33 3.18
N ASP A 23 -12.29 -12.55 3.13
CA ASP A 23 -10.91 -12.80 2.71
C ASP A 23 -10.57 -12.10 1.38
N LYS A 24 -11.55 -12.04 0.48
CA LYS A 24 -11.44 -11.36 -0.82
C LYS A 24 -11.25 -9.86 -0.64
N GLU A 25 -12.04 -9.24 0.22
CA GLU A 25 -11.94 -7.81 0.51
C GLU A 25 -10.65 -7.48 1.26
N ILE A 26 -10.26 -8.29 2.26
CA ILE A 26 -9.02 -8.13 3.02
C ILE A 26 -7.80 -8.13 2.07
N ILE A 27 -7.65 -9.15 1.22
CA ILE A 27 -6.51 -9.21 0.30
C ILE A 27 -6.57 -8.06 -0.72
N SER A 28 -7.77 -7.66 -1.15
CA SER A 28 -7.90 -6.51 -2.06
C SER A 28 -7.43 -5.20 -1.42
N TYR A 29 -7.78 -4.96 -0.16
CA TYR A 29 -7.30 -3.81 0.62
C TYR A 29 -5.77 -3.76 0.68
N TRP A 30 -5.12 -4.89 1.02
CA TRP A 30 -3.66 -4.94 1.07
C TRP A 30 -2.98 -4.75 -0.29
N ILE A 31 -3.57 -5.29 -1.37
CA ILE A 31 -3.06 -5.03 -2.74
C ILE A 31 -3.09 -3.54 -3.06
N GLU A 32 -4.19 -2.85 -2.74
CA GLU A 32 -4.31 -1.42 -2.97
C GLU A 32 -3.36 -0.61 -2.09
N GLY A 33 -3.19 -0.99 -0.82
CA GLY A 33 -2.24 -0.38 0.11
C GLY A 33 -0.81 -0.42 -0.42
N GLU A 34 -0.33 -1.60 -0.81
CA GLU A 34 1.01 -1.80 -1.35
C GLU A 34 1.24 -1.01 -2.67
N LEU A 35 0.21 -0.87 -3.52
CA LEU A 35 0.30 -0.04 -4.72
C LEU A 35 0.40 1.46 -4.37
N LYS A 36 -0.41 1.93 -3.41
CA LYS A 36 -0.36 3.33 -2.94
C LYS A 36 0.99 3.64 -2.30
N GLU A 37 1.53 2.73 -1.49
CA GLU A 37 2.87 2.88 -0.90
C GLU A 37 3.96 2.93 -1.98
N ALA A 38 3.88 2.04 -2.98
CA ALA A 38 4.84 2.04 -4.09
C ALA A 38 4.86 3.37 -4.83
N GLU A 39 3.69 3.97 -5.08
CA GLU A 39 3.55 5.30 -5.69
C GLU A 39 4.06 6.40 -4.77
N PHE A 40 3.71 6.35 -3.49
CA PHE A 40 4.16 7.32 -2.49
C PHE A 40 5.69 7.36 -2.38
N TYR A 41 6.35 6.21 -2.26
CA TYR A 41 7.81 6.14 -2.23
C TYR A 41 8.46 6.60 -3.54
N LYS A 42 7.83 6.34 -4.68
CA LYS A 42 8.32 6.86 -5.97
C LYS A 42 8.26 8.39 -6.01
N ASP A 43 7.19 8.99 -5.49
CA ASP A 43 7.04 10.44 -5.41
C ASP A 43 8.04 11.05 -4.41
N LEU A 44 8.30 10.38 -3.28
CA LEU A 44 9.35 10.77 -2.34
C LEU A 44 10.73 10.73 -2.99
N ALA A 45 11.06 9.68 -3.75
CA ALA A 45 12.33 9.59 -4.48
C ALA A 45 12.50 10.77 -5.46
N LYS A 46 11.43 11.09 -6.21
CA LYS A 46 11.42 12.23 -7.11
C LYS A 46 11.64 13.54 -6.36
N ARG A 47 10.93 13.74 -5.25
CA ARG A 47 11.03 14.97 -4.47
C ARG A 47 12.40 15.13 -3.79
N ALA A 48 12.96 14.05 -3.27
CA ALA A 48 14.30 14.02 -2.69
C ALA A 48 15.36 14.41 -3.74
N LYS A 49 15.20 13.94 -4.98
CA LYS A 49 16.06 14.33 -6.10
C LYS A 49 15.92 15.80 -6.48
N GLU A 50 14.70 16.34 -6.53
CA GLU A 50 14.46 17.77 -6.80
C GLU A 50 15.05 18.69 -5.73
N LEU A 51 15.19 18.19 -4.50
CA LEU A 51 15.78 18.89 -3.37
C LEU A 51 17.29 18.65 -3.22
N GLU A 52 17.90 17.92 -4.16
CA GLU A 52 19.34 17.57 -4.14
C GLU A 52 19.76 16.91 -2.81
N LEU A 53 18.89 16.07 -2.24
CA LEU A 53 19.22 15.30 -1.06
C LEU A 53 20.26 14.21 -1.38
N ASP A 54 20.87 13.67 -0.33
CA ASP A 54 21.86 12.59 -0.44
C ASP A 54 21.33 11.42 -1.28
N ASP A 55 22.15 10.94 -2.23
CA ASP A 55 21.79 9.87 -3.16
C ASP A 55 21.31 8.59 -2.45
N ARG A 56 21.83 8.31 -1.25
CA ARG A 56 21.41 7.15 -0.44
C ARG A 56 19.95 7.25 0.02
N ILE A 57 19.47 8.47 0.27
CA ILE A 57 18.05 8.71 0.62
C ILE A 57 17.16 8.47 -0.60
N ILE A 58 17.58 9.01 -1.77
CA ILE A 58 16.86 8.81 -3.03
C ILE A 58 16.78 7.32 -3.37
N GLU A 59 17.91 6.61 -3.27
CA GLU A 59 17.99 5.18 -3.53
C GLU A 59 17.12 4.38 -2.56
N THR A 60 17.11 4.75 -1.27
CA THR A 60 16.24 4.12 -0.27
C THR A 60 14.77 4.19 -0.68
N PHE A 61 14.27 5.36 -1.08
CA PHE A 61 12.88 5.49 -1.54
C PHE A 61 12.60 4.70 -2.83
N ILE A 62 13.57 4.61 -3.75
CA ILE A 62 13.42 3.77 -4.94
C ILE A 62 13.32 2.29 -4.58
N ILE A 63 14.13 1.82 -3.61
CA ILE A 63 14.09 0.42 -3.14
C ILE A 63 12.74 0.13 -2.51
N LEU A 64 12.28 0.96 -1.58
CA LEU A 64 10.97 0.80 -0.91
C LEU A 64 9.81 0.76 -1.92
N SER A 65 9.84 1.65 -2.93
CA SER A 65 8.84 1.65 -4.01
C SER A 65 8.80 0.31 -4.77
N LYS A 66 9.97 -0.29 -5.05
CA LYS A 66 10.06 -1.59 -5.73
C LYS A 66 9.60 -2.72 -4.83
N GLU A 67 9.90 -2.67 -3.55
CA GLU A 67 9.49 -3.68 -2.57
C GLU A 67 7.96 -3.72 -2.43
N SER A 68 7.30 -2.59 -2.20
CA SER A 68 5.84 -2.54 -2.11
C SER A 68 5.17 -3.01 -3.41
N LYS A 69 5.71 -2.65 -4.58
CA LYS A 69 5.22 -3.18 -5.86
C LYS A 69 5.38 -4.70 -5.97
N GLY A 70 6.47 -5.24 -5.43
CA GLY A 70 6.71 -6.67 -5.33
C GLY A 70 5.68 -7.37 -4.45
N HIS A 71 5.36 -6.80 -3.28
CA HIS A 71 4.32 -7.30 -2.39
C HIS A 71 2.94 -7.28 -3.05
N ALA A 72 2.54 -6.18 -3.68
CA ALA A 72 1.28 -6.09 -4.43
C ALA A 72 1.17 -7.19 -5.50
N SER A 73 2.27 -7.48 -6.21
CA SER A 73 2.32 -8.54 -7.23
C SER A 73 2.13 -9.93 -6.61
N ARG A 74 2.77 -10.19 -5.47
CA ARG A 74 2.62 -11.46 -4.73
C ARG A 74 1.21 -11.65 -4.19
N LEU A 75 0.61 -10.58 -3.65
CA LEU A 75 -0.77 -10.62 -3.16
C LEU A 75 -1.77 -10.84 -4.30
N ARG A 76 -1.56 -10.23 -5.48
CA ARG A 76 -2.38 -10.48 -6.68
C ARG A 76 -2.31 -11.93 -7.14
N GLU A 77 -1.14 -12.56 -7.07
CA GLU A 77 -0.99 -13.98 -7.37
C GLU A 77 -1.84 -14.84 -6.42
N ILE A 78 -1.70 -14.60 -5.11
CA ILE A 78 -2.48 -15.30 -4.07
C ILE A 78 -3.98 -15.09 -4.31
N TYR A 79 -4.40 -13.86 -4.56
CA TYR A 79 -5.78 -13.50 -4.83
C TYR A 79 -6.36 -14.29 -6.01
N ARG A 80 -5.64 -14.33 -7.14
CA ARG A 80 -6.08 -15.08 -8.33
C ARG A 80 -6.16 -16.57 -8.05
N GLN A 81 -5.21 -17.12 -7.29
CA GLN A 81 -5.20 -18.54 -6.93
C GLN A 81 -6.39 -18.92 -6.03
N CYS A 82 -6.72 -18.07 -5.04
CA CYS A 82 -7.81 -18.30 -4.11
C CYS A 82 -9.19 -18.10 -4.74
N PHE A 83 -9.40 -16.99 -5.47
CA PHE A 83 -10.73 -16.55 -5.88
C PHE A 83 -11.02 -16.74 -7.38
N LYS A 84 -10.05 -17.25 -8.14
CA LYS A 84 -10.17 -17.54 -9.59
C LYS A 84 -10.61 -16.33 -10.41
N THR A 85 -10.20 -15.13 -10.00
CA THR A 85 -10.52 -13.86 -10.67
C THR A 85 -9.37 -12.86 -10.48
N GLU A 86 -9.27 -11.89 -11.38
CA GLU A 86 -8.33 -10.77 -11.28
C GLU A 86 -8.99 -9.47 -10.82
N LYS A 87 -10.32 -9.46 -10.74
CA LYS A 87 -11.09 -8.30 -10.29
C LYS A 87 -11.01 -8.19 -8.77
N ILE A 88 -10.19 -7.26 -8.29
CA ILE A 88 -10.10 -6.89 -6.87
C ILE A 88 -11.30 -6.05 -6.43
N GLU A 89 -11.63 -6.13 -5.15
CA GLU A 89 -12.68 -5.31 -4.54
C GLU A 89 -12.10 -3.98 -4.07
N LYS A 90 -12.85 -2.89 -4.22
CA LYS A 90 -12.42 -1.58 -3.75
C LYS A 90 -12.85 -1.41 -2.30
N ILE A 91 -11.89 -1.27 -1.40
CA ILE A 91 -12.13 -1.17 0.04
C ILE A 91 -11.75 0.22 0.54
N ASP A 92 -12.68 0.85 1.24
CA ASP A 92 -12.48 2.15 1.88
C ASP A 92 -12.28 1.95 3.38
N LEU A 93 -11.06 1.53 3.72
CA LEU A 93 -10.55 1.54 5.09
C LEU A 93 -9.43 2.58 5.21
N PRO A 94 -9.29 3.21 6.38
CA PRO A 94 -8.21 4.17 6.63
C PRO A 94 -6.82 3.56 6.46
#